data_AF-A0A9E3AMI3-F1
#
_entry.id   AF-A0A9E3AMI3-F1
#
_cell.length_a   1.000
_cell.length_b   1.000
_cell.length_c   1.000
_cell.angle_alpha   90.00
_cell.angle_beta   90.00
_cell.angle_gamma   90.00
#
_symmetry.space_group_name_H-M   'P 1'
#
loop_
_entity.id
_entity.type
_entity.pdbx_description
1 polymer ?
#
loop_
_entity_poly.entity_id
_entity_poly.type
_entity_poly.pdbx_seq_one_letter_code
_entity_poly.pdbx_strand_id
1 'polypeptide(L)'
;AHSDIAPSRKQDPGEHFPWERLHCAGIGHFVRPAPDTGGDILGHGAEGAKVNELQACLAAYGYAIEATGVYGEETQSVVAAFQRHFRPGRVDGIADPSTRATLRQLCESIKLP
;
A
#
# COMPACT_ATOMS: atom_id res chain seq x y z
N ALA A 1 -4.30 -0.33 10.54
CA ALA A 1 -5.76 -0.54 10.39
C ALA A 1 -6.10 -2.02 10.51
N HIS A 2 -7.37 -2.39 10.73
CA HIS A 2 -7.75 -3.81 10.70
C HIS A 2 -7.62 -4.39 9.29
N SER A 3 -7.94 -3.59 8.26
CA SER A 3 -7.62 -3.90 6.86
C SER A 3 -6.14 -4.17 6.62
N ASP A 4 -5.22 -3.58 7.38
CA ASP A 4 -3.77 -3.82 7.18
C ASP A 4 -3.31 -5.16 7.74
N ILE A 5 -3.98 -5.63 8.79
CA ILE A 5 -3.69 -6.91 9.45
C ILE A 5 -4.41 -8.07 8.75
N ALA A 6 -5.60 -7.82 8.19
CA ALA A 6 -6.40 -8.84 7.49
C ALA A 6 -6.96 -8.32 6.14
N PRO A 7 -6.10 -8.02 5.15
CA PRO A 7 -6.50 -7.36 3.90
C PRO A 7 -7.59 -8.08 3.10
N SER A 8 -7.59 -9.41 3.11
CA SER A 8 -8.57 -10.23 2.39
C SER A 8 -9.93 -10.33 3.08
N ARG A 9 -10.04 -9.94 4.36
CA ARG A 9 -11.25 -10.14 5.17
C ARG A 9 -11.85 -8.86 5.70
N LYS A 10 -11.10 -7.75 5.71
CA LYS A 10 -11.43 -6.53 6.45
C LYS A 10 -11.17 -5.31 5.61
N GLN A 11 -12.10 -4.36 5.68
CA GLN A 11 -12.01 -3.08 5.01
C GLN A 11 -12.01 -1.92 6.01
N ASP A 12 -12.34 -2.18 7.28
CA ASP A 12 -12.41 -1.18 8.34
C ASP A 12 -11.02 -0.68 8.78
N PRO A 13 -10.88 0.62 9.12
CA PRO A 13 -11.95 1.63 9.24
C PRO A 13 -12.34 2.30 7.91
N GLY A 14 -11.75 1.90 6.78
CA GLY A 14 -12.06 2.42 5.45
C GLY A 14 -11.31 3.68 5.05
N GLU A 15 -11.44 4.06 3.79
CA GLU A 15 -10.79 5.19 3.13
C GLU A 15 -11.23 6.57 3.64
N HIS A 16 -12.38 6.66 4.32
CA HIS A 16 -12.87 7.89 4.93
C HIS A 16 -12.31 8.14 6.34
N PHE A 17 -11.57 7.17 6.89
CA PHE A 17 -10.93 7.35 8.19
C PHE A 17 -9.82 8.42 8.10
N PRO A 18 -9.75 9.38 9.05
CA PRO A 18 -8.95 10.59 8.87
C PRO A 18 -7.47 10.36 9.25
N TRP A 19 -6.79 9.46 8.54
CA TRP A 19 -5.39 9.07 8.82
C TRP A 19 -4.42 10.26 8.87
N GLU A 20 -4.49 11.16 7.89
CA GLU A 20 -3.65 12.36 7.86
C GLU A 20 -3.87 13.26 9.09
N ARG A 21 -5.13 13.43 9.51
CA ARG A 21 -5.46 14.24 10.69
C ARG A 21 -4.88 13.63 11.97
N LEU A 22 -4.93 12.31 12.11
CA LEU A 22 -4.35 11.62 13.26
C LEU A 22 -2.83 11.75 13.26
N HIS A 23 -2.18 11.59 12.10
CA HIS A 23 -0.74 11.78 11.99
C HIS A 23 -0.31 13.21 12.37
N CYS A 24 -1.02 14.23 11.88
CA CYS A 24 -0.79 15.62 12.28
C CYS A 24 -0.99 15.86 13.79
N ALA A 25 -1.78 15.02 14.46
CA ALA A 25 -1.94 15.02 15.92
C ALA A 25 -0.90 14.16 16.65
N GLY A 26 0.12 13.64 15.96
CA GLY A 26 1.18 12.80 16.52
C GLY A 26 0.80 11.32 16.66
N ILE A 27 -0.26 10.86 15.99
CA ILE A 27 -0.77 9.50 16.11
C ILE A 27 -0.66 8.78 14.76
N GLY A 28 0.17 7.74 14.72
CA GLY A 28 0.33 6.88 13.54
C GLY A 28 1.36 7.38 12.54
N HIS A 29 1.76 6.47 11.67
CA HIS A 29 2.74 6.70 10.61
C HIS A 29 2.02 7.05 9.32
N PHE A 30 2.42 8.13 8.64
CA PHE A 30 1.78 8.58 7.41
C PHE A 30 2.78 9.42 6.59
N VAL A 31 2.63 9.36 5.28
CA VAL A 31 3.23 10.31 4.33
C VAL A 31 2.11 10.79 3.41
N ARG A 32 2.22 12.01 2.88
CA ARG A 32 1.27 12.45 1.87
C ARG A 32 1.41 11.57 0.61
N PRO A 33 0.30 11.07 0.03
CA PRO A 33 0.37 10.23 -1.15
C PRO A 33 1.07 10.94 -2.30
N ALA A 34 1.98 10.24 -2.97
CA ALA A 34 2.70 10.77 -4.12
C ALA A 34 1.72 11.08 -5.28
N PRO A 35 1.95 12.11 -6.10
CA PRO A 35 1.13 12.36 -7.29
C PRO A 35 1.21 11.18 -8.27
N ASP A 36 0.14 10.97 -9.04
CA ASP A 36 0.19 10.03 -10.17
C ASP A 36 0.87 10.70 -11.36
N THR A 37 2.01 10.13 -11.79
CA THR A 37 2.81 10.65 -12.90
C THR A 37 2.44 10.04 -14.25
N GLY A 38 1.51 9.07 -14.28
CA GLY A 38 1.30 8.20 -15.43
C GLY A 38 2.47 7.22 -15.63
N GLY A 39 2.18 6.03 -16.15
CA GLY A 39 3.17 5.00 -16.44
C GLY A 39 2.70 3.58 -16.16
N ASP A 40 3.65 2.65 -16.09
CA ASP A 40 3.37 1.22 -15.87
C ASP A 40 2.61 0.97 -14.56
N ILE A 41 1.55 0.19 -14.67
CA ILE A 41 0.78 -0.32 -13.54
C ILE A 41 1.08 -1.82 -13.32
N LEU A 42 0.93 -2.27 -12.08
CA LEU A 42 0.88 -3.70 -11.75
C LEU A 42 -0.52 -4.01 -11.20
N GLY A 43 -1.16 -5.03 -11.75
CA GLY A 43 -2.49 -5.46 -11.35
C GLY A 43 -2.64 -6.97 -11.52
N HIS A 44 -3.85 -7.48 -11.29
CA HIS A 44 -4.13 -8.91 -11.34
C HIS A 44 -3.61 -9.58 -12.63
N GLY A 45 -2.86 -10.66 -12.49
CA GLY A 45 -2.23 -11.39 -13.59
C GLY A 45 -0.87 -10.84 -14.04
N ALA A 46 -0.39 -9.73 -13.47
CA ALA A 46 0.98 -9.28 -13.69
C ALA A 46 1.97 -10.21 -12.97
N GLU A 47 3.16 -10.40 -13.56
CA GLU A 47 4.20 -11.28 -13.01
C GLU A 47 5.59 -10.67 -13.20
N GLY A 48 6.56 -11.15 -12.41
CA GLY A 48 7.99 -10.86 -12.58
C GLY A 48 8.59 -9.96 -11.50
N ALA A 49 9.80 -9.45 -11.78
CA ALA A 49 10.63 -8.76 -10.78
C ALA A 49 9.94 -7.53 -10.16
N LYS A 50 9.22 -6.73 -10.96
CA LYS A 50 8.50 -5.55 -10.45
C LYS A 50 7.40 -5.93 -9.43
N VAL A 51 6.74 -7.07 -9.61
CA VAL A 51 5.72 -7.58 -8.67
C VAL A 51 6.40 -8.10 -7.40
N ASN A 52 7.50 -8.84 -7.55
CA ASN A 52 8.28 -9.33 -6.42
C ASN A 52 8.80 -8.18 -5.54
N GLU A 53 9.34 -7.13 -6.16
CA GLU A 53 9.81 -5.92 -5.47
C GLU A 53 8.67 -5.21 -4.71
N LEU A 54 7.49 -5.09 -5.33
CA LEU A 54 6.31 -4.51 -4.68
C LEU A 54 5.92 -5.32 -3.43
N GLN A 55 5.79 -6.63 -3.56
CA GLN A 55 5.43 -7.53 -2.47
C GLN A 55 6.48 -7.48 -1.34
N ALA A 56 7.77 -7.51 -1.69
CA ALA A 56 8.85 -7.38 -0.72
C ALA A 56 8.81 -6.04 0.03
N CYS A 57 8.49 -4.94 -0.66
CA CYS A 57 8.31 -3.64 -0.01
C CYS A 57 7.09 -3.62 0.94
N LEU A 58 5.96 -4.21 0.53
CA LEU A 58 4.75 -4.32 1.36
C LEU A 58 5.03 -5.16 2.62
N ALA A 59 5.74 -6.29 2.45
CA ALA A 59 6.16 -7.15 3.55
C ALA A 59 7.12 -6.43 4.50
N ALA A 60 8.10 -5.70 3.96
CA ALA A 60 9.05 -4.92 4.75
C ALA A 60 8.38 -3.76 5.51
N TYR A 61 7.29 -3.19 4.98
CA TYR A 61 6.49 -2.20 5.70
C TYR A 61 5.69 -2.81 6.85
N GLY A 62 5.25 -4.07 6.69
CA GLY A 62 4.58 -4.84 7.75
C GLY A 62 3.31 -5.58 7.34
N TYR A 63 2.94 -5.60 6.05
CA TYR A 63 1.84 -6.44 5.57
C TYR A 63 2.26 -7.91 5.56
N ALA A 64 1.36 -8.80 6.01
CA ALA A 64 1.58 -10.23 5.90
C ALA A 64 1.32 -10.69 4.45
N ILE A 65 2.36 -10.70 3.63
CA ILE A 65 2.34 -11.15 2.22
C ILE A 65 3.69 -11.77 1.84
N GLU A 66 3.67 -12.80 1.00
CA GLU A 66 4.87 -13.41 0.44
C GLU A 66 5.26 -12.81 -0.91
N ALA A 67 6.57 -12.64 -1.14
CA ALA A 67 7.10 -12.15 -2.42
C ALA A 67 7.23 -13.29 -3.44
N THR A 68 6.11 -13.65 -4.06
CA THR A 68 6.03 -14.72 -5.08
C THR A 68 6.41 -14.25 -6.48
N GLY A 69 6.34 -12.94 -6.73
CA GLY A 69 6.46 -12.37 -8.07
C GLY A 69 5.20 -12.52 -8.93
N VAL A 70 4.09 -13.01 -8.38
CA VAL A 70 2.81 -13.17 -9.08
C VAL A 70 1.76 -12.28 -8.42
N TYR A 71 1.10 -11.44 -9.22
CA TYR A 71 0.07 -10.52 -8.74
C TYR A 71 -1.30 -11.20 -8.78
N GLY A 72 -1.58 -12.02 -7.76
CA GLY A 72 -2.88 -12.67 -7.57
C GLY A 72 -3.84 -11.87 -6.67
N GLU A 73 -4.94 -12.51 -6.27
CA GLU A 73 -5.96 -11.94 -5.38
C GLU A 73 -5.41 -11.43 -4.05
N GLU A 74 -4.43 -12.13 -3.47
CA GLU A 74 -3.78 -11.71 -2.22
C GLU A 74 -3.06 -10.37 -2.39
N THR A 75 -2.27 -10.22 -3.45
CA THR A 75 -1.55 -8.96 -3.73
C THR A 75 -2.53 -7.83 -4.00
N GLN A 76 -3.59 -8.09 -4.76
CA GLN A 76 -4.64 -7.09 -5.00
C GLN A 76 -5.31 -6.65 -3.71
N SER A 77 -5.63 -7.59 -2.81
CA SER A 77 -6.24 -7.30 -1.52
C SER A 77 -5.33 -6.47 -0.62
N VAL A 78 -4.04 -6.83 -0.55
CA VAL A 78 -3.02 -6.09 0.22
C VAL A 78 -2.83 -4.69 -0.33
N VAL A 79 -2.73 -4.53 -1.66
CA VAL A 79 -2.60 -3.21 -2.29
C VAL A 79 -3.84 -2.35 -2.04
N ALA A 80 -5.04 -2.92 -2.09
CA ALA A 80 -6.26 -2.19 -1.78
C ALA A 80 -6.31 -1.78 -0.29
N ALA A 81 -5.85 -2.63 0.64
CA ALA A 81 -5.75 -2.27 2.05
C ALA A 81 -4.75 -1.11 2.27
N PHE A 82 -3.58 -1.20 1.64
CA PHE A 82 -2.58 -0.13 1.63
C PHE A 82 -3.15 1.18 1.09
N GLN A 83 -3.87 1.14 -0.03
CA GLN A 83 -4.51 2.32 -0.61
C GLN A 83 -5.56 2.93 0.34
N ARG A 84 -6.40 2.13 1.02
CA ARG A 84 -7.37 2.68 2.00
C ARG A 84 -6.70 3.51 3.09
N HIS A 85 -5.51 3.11 3.52
CA HIS A 85 -4.78 3.80 4.58
C HIS A 85 -3.98 4.99 4.04
N PHE A 86 -3.16 4.76 3.00
CA PHE A 86 -2.12 5.70 2.58
C PHE A 86 -2.41 6.42 1.26
N ARG A 87 -3.45 6.01 0.53
CA ARG A 87 -3.89 6.64 -0.73
C ARG A 87 -5.42 6.55 -0.92
N PRO A 88 -6.22 7.12 0.01
CA PRO A 88 -7.66 6.90 0.04
C PRO A 88 -8.41 7.46 -1.19
N GLY A 89 -7.79 8.38 -1.94
CA GLY A 89 -8.38 8.93 -3.17
C GLY A 89 -8.55 7.92 -4.31
N ARG A 90 -7.92 6.74 -4.25
CA ARG A 90 -8.06 5.68 -5.26
C ARG A 90 -7.71 4.31 -4.67
N VAL A 91 -8.74 3.53 -4.38
CA VAL A 91 -8.68 2.18 -3.78
C VAL A 91 -9.21 1.15 -4.78
N ASP A 92 -8.34 0.69 -5.68
CA ASP A 92 -8.69 -0.25 -6.76
C ASP A 92 -7.85 -1.53 -6.75
N GLY A 93 -6.88 -1.62 -5.84
CA GLY A 93 -5.97 -2.76 -5.76
C GLY A 93 -4.99 -2.82 -6.93
N ILE A 94 -4.78 -1.73 -7.67
CA ILE A 94 -3.79 -1.61 -8.74
C ILE A 94 -2.59 -0.79 -8.23
N ALA A 95 -1.39 -1.37 -8.28
CA ALA A 95 -0.17 -0.69 -7.89
C ALA A 95 0.35 0.21 -9.02
N ASP A 96 -0.28 1.38 -9.15
CA ASP A 96 0.14 2.48 -10.02
C ASP A 96 1.40 3.21 -9.49
N PRO A 97 2.01 4.12 -10.28
CA PRO A 97 3.20 4.85 -9.86
C PRO A 97 3.03 5.60 -8.52
N SER A 98 1.86 6.20 -8.28
CA SER A 98 1.53 6.89 -7.04
C SER A 98 1.55 5.93 -5.83
N THR A 99 0.91 4.76 -5.96
CA THR A 99 0.86 3.73 -4.91
C THR A 99 2.27 3.24 -4.57
N ARG A 100 3.07 2.93 -5.59
CA ARG A 100 4.45 2.45 -5.42
C ARG A 100 5.38 3.49 -4.81
N ALA A 101 5.26 4.75 -5.24
CA ALA A 101 6.06 5.85 -4.69
C ALA A 101 5.68 6.15 -3.23
N THR A 102 4.39 6.12 -2.90
CA THR A 102 3.90 6.29 -1.52
C THR A 102 4.45 5.20 -0.60
N LEU A 103 4.42 3.94 -1.03
CA LEU A 103 4.99 2.82 -0.28
C LEU A 103 6.50 3.00 -0.05
N ARG A 104 7.24 3.43 -1.08
CA ARG A 104 8.68 3.68 -0.96
C ARG A 104 8.99 4.76 0.07
N GLN A 105 8.28 5.89 0.03
CA GLN A 105 8.45 6.99 0.99
C GLN A 105 8.16 6.53 2.43
N LEU A 106 7.14 5.71 2.64
CA LEU A 106 6.84 5.11 3.93
C LEU A 106 8.01 4.24 4.42
N CYS A 107 8.51 3.31 3.59
CA CYS A 107 9.65 2.47 3.94
C CYS A 107 10.94 3.27 4.23
N GLU A 108 11.18 4.36 3.50
CA GLU A 108 12.31 5.27 3.74
C GLU A 108 12.17 6.00 5.09
N SER A 109 10.96 6.47 5.41
CA SER A 109 10.71 7.18 6.66
C SER A 109 10.81 6.33 7.93
N ILE A 110 10.68 4.99 7.82
CA ILE A 110 10.93 4.06 8.95
C ILE A 110 12.43 3.92 9.24
N LYS A 111 13.27 4.10 8.22
CA LYS A 111 14.73 3.91 8.33
C LYS A 111 15.46 5.14 8.85
N LEU A 112 14.75 6.24 9.13
CA LEU A 112 15.33 7.46 9.68
C LEU A 112 15.44 7.33 11.22
N PRO A 113 16.64 7.55 11.79
CA PRO A 113 16.88 7.45 13.23
C PRO A 113 16.20 8.56 14.05
#